data_AF-A0AAN9V2Z7-F1
#
_entry.id   AF-A0AAN9V2Z7-F1
#
_cell.length_a   1.000
_cell.length_b   1.000
_cell.length_c   1.000
_cell.angle_alpha   90.00
_cell.angle_beta   90.00
_cell.angle_gamma   90.00
#
_symmetry.space_group_name_H-M   'P 1'
#
loop_
_entity.id
_entity.type
_entity.pdbx_description
1 polymer ?
#
loop_
_entity_poly.entity_id
_entity_poly.type
_entity_poly.pdbx_seq_one_letter_code
_entity_poly.pdbx_strand_id
1 'polypeptide(L)'
;MEEHRRWSPSCPLLRISTANNAEDSVVYEECGLIEIRPFSSPENSKPLLKQLRIREPVHRAYANYDMRMQSFQTWPISKPRPQELVEAGFFYTGNGDETVCFNCGCGINNWKPTNDPWIEHAKWSSECSFVVINKGKDFIQKTISKEQPLLQPKVSI
;
A
#
# COMPACT_ATOMS: atom_id res chain seq x y z
N MET A 1 -22.65 3.62 -8.98
CA MET A 1 -22.80 2.40 -8.12
C MET A 1 -22.42 1.10 -8.85
N GLU A 2 -22.71 0.96 -10.15
CA GLU A 2 -22.39 -0.25 -10.93
C GLU A 2 -20.90 -0.50 -11.16
N GLU A 3 -20.09 0.54 -11.44
CA GLU A 3 -18.63 0.35 -11.57
C GLU A 3 -17.95 -0.06 -10.27
N HIS A 4 -18.43 0.45 -9.14
CA HIS A 4 -17.92 0.08 -7.82
C HIS A 4 -18.21 -1.40 -7.51
N ARG A 5 -19.42 -1.86 -7.84
CA ARG A 5 -19.78 -3.29 -7.74
C ARG A 5 -18.96 -4.15 -8.68
N ARG A 6 -18.59 -3.64 -9.87
CA ARG A 6 -17.74 -4.32 -10.86
C ARG A 6 -16.29 -4.50 -10.38
N TRP A 7 -15.71 -3.51 -9.71
CA TRP A 7 -14.30 -3.54 -9.27
C TRP A 7 -14.10 -3.92 -7.80
N SER A 8 -15.17 -3.99 -7.00
CA SER A 8 -15.11 -4.34 -5.57
C SER A 8 -16.31 -5.20 -5.16
N PRO A 9 -16.46 -6.42 -5.72
CA PRO A 9 -17.62 -7.27 -5.51
C PRO A 9 -17.77 -7.80 -4.07
N SER A 10 -16.70 -7.74 -3.27
CA SER A 10 -16.68 -8.14 -1.86
C SER A 10 -16.78 -6.96 -0.90
N CYS A 11 -17.17 -5.77 -1.38
CA CYS A 11 -17.31 -4.58 -0.53
C CYS A 11 -18.38 -4.83 0.55
N PRO A 12 -18.05 -4.72 1.86
CA PRO A 12 -18.99 -4.95 2.96
C PRO A 12 -20.21 -4.02 2.95
N LEU A 13 -20.13 -2.91 2.21
CA LEU A 13 -21.15 -1.87 2.13
C LEU A 13 -22.19 -2.11 1.03
N LEU A 14 -22.05 -3.17 0.21
CA LEU A 14 -22.95 -3.47 -0.91
C LEU A 14 -24.21 -4.29 -0.53
N ARG A 15 -24.48 -4.49 0.77
CA ARG A 15 -25.66 -5.22 1.24
C ARG A 15 -26.36 -4.51 2.39
N ILE A 16 -27.35 -3.69 2.09
CA ILE A 16 -28.64 -3.63 2.81
C ILE A 16 -29.69 -3.16 1.81
N SER A 17 -30.59 -4.06 1.41
CA SER A 17 -31.94 -3.68 1.00
C SER A 17 -32.90 -4.72 1.57
N THR A 18 -33.84 -4.28 2.39
CA THR A 18 -35.29 -4.55 2.29
C THR A 18 -36.04 -3.96 3.50
N ALA A 19 -36.87 -2.97 3.16
CA ALA A 19 -38.18 -2.55 3.69
C ALA A 19 -38.49 -2.58 5.20
N ASN A 20 -38.99 -1.44 5.74
CA ASN A 20 -40.43 -1.20 5.90
C ASN A 20 -40.75 0.23 6.40
N ASN A 21 -41.61 0.88 5.61
CA ASN A 21 -42.41 2.10 5.79
C ASN A 21 -42.51 2.74 7.19
N ALA A 22 -42.12 4.02 7.28
CA ALA A 22 -43.01 5.13 7.66
C ALA A 22 -42.32 6.48 7.32
N GLU A 23 -42.93 7.19 6.38
CA GLU A 23 -42.89 8.64 6.13
C GLU A 23 -41.61 9.43 6.48
N ASP A 24 -40.72 9.59 5.49
CA ASP A 24 -40.42 10.92 4.94
C ASP A 24 -39.62 10.78 3.64
N SER A 25 -40.09 11.46 2.59
CA SER A 25 -39.50 11.40 1.25
C SER A 25 -38.66 12.65 1.01
N VAL A 26 -37.31 12.55 0.95
CA VAL A 26 -36.48 13.09 -0.15
C VAL A 26 -35.10 12.40 -0.16
N VAL A 27 -34.65 12.12 -1.39
CA VAL A 27 -33.44 11.48 -1.92
C VAL A 27 -32.07 11.93 -1.37
N TYR A 28 -31.15 10.97 -1.23
CA TYR A 28 -29.71 11.17 -1.09
C TYR A 28 -29.01 10.85 -2.41
N GLU A 29 -28.43 11.83 -3.10
CA GLU A 29 -27.29 11.63 -4.03
C GLU A 29 -26.56 12.96 -4.26
N GLU A 30 -25.68 13.35 -3.33
CA GLU A 30 -24.41 14.05 -3.62
C GLU A 30 -23.53 13.95 -2.36
N CYS A 31 -22.21 13.95 -2.52
CA CYS A 31 -21.21 13.70 -1.48
C CYS A 31 -21.52 14.36 -0.12
N GLY A 32 -21.95 13.53 0.84
CA GLY A 32 -22.47 13.98 2.13
C GLY A 32 -21.49 14.80 2.96
N LEU A 33 -21.92 16.03 3.29
CA LEU A 33 -21.50 16.78 4.46
C LEU A 33 -21.63 15.92 5.72
N ILE A 34 -20.58 15.90 6.55
CA ILE A 34 -20.63 15.33 7.89
C ILE A 34 -21.52 16.24 8.75
N GLU A 35 -22.63 15.71 9.28
CA GLU A 35 -23.34 16.39 10.37
C GLU A 35 -22.42 16.46 11.59
N ILE A 36 -22.01 17.67 11.96
CA ILE A 36 -21.29 17.94 13.20
C ILE A 36 -22.27 17.70 14.35
N ARG A 37 -22.25 16.49 14.93
CA ARG A 37 -22.89 16.25 16.23
C ARG A 37 -22.21 17.14 17.28
N PRO A 38 -22.96 17.78 18.20
CA PRO A 38 -22.39 18.69 19.17
C PRO A 38 -21.35 17.97 20.04
N PHE A 39 -20.19 18.62 20.12
CA PHE A 39 -18.94 18.19 20.74
C PHE A 39 -19.14 17.77 22.20
N SER A 40 -19.40 16.49 22.45
CA SER A 40 -19.03 15.85 23.71
C SER A 40 -17.58 15.38 23.58
N SER A 41 -16.65 16.20 24.10
CA SER A 41 -15.22 15.99 24.33
C SER A 41 -14.55 14.75 23.67
N PRO A 42 -13.68 14.91 22.65
CA PRO A 42 -12.94 13.83 22.04
C PRO A 42 -11.57 13.68 22.72
N GLU A 43 -11.53 13.25 23.97
CA GLU A 43 -10.25 12.89 24.60
C GLU A 43 -9.73 11.49 24.20
N ASN A 44 -10.26 10.85 23.15
CA ASN A 44 -9.75 9.53 22.75
C ASN A 44 -9.80 9.15 21.27
N SER A 45 -9.94 10.11 20.35
CA SER A 45 -9.77 9.85 18.93
C SER A 45 -8.29 9.77 18.55
N LYS A 46 -7.60 8.70 19.01
CA LYS A 46 -6.35 8.30 18.36
C LYS A 46 -6.65 8.09 16.88
N PRO A 47 -5.89 8.68 15.94
CA PRO A 47 -6.17 8.52 14.53
C PRO A 47 -6.22 7.03 14.19
N LEU A 48 -7.23 6.58 13.42
CA LEU A 48 -7.44 5.17 13.09
C LEU A 48 -6.16 4.49 12.55
N LEU A 49 -5.31 5.26 11.86
CA LEU A 49 -3.99 4.82 11.38
C LEU A 49 -3.06 4.36 12.52
N LYS A 50 -3.07 5.07 13.66
CA LYS A 50 -2.29 4.71 14.85
C LYS A 50 -2.84 3.44 15.52
N GLN A 51 -4.16 3.24 15.48
CA GLN A 51 -4.79 2.01 16.00
C GLN A 51 -4.46 0.80 15.12
N LEU A 52 -4.47 0.99 13.80
CA LEU A 52 -4.13 -0.04 12.81
C LEU A 52 -2.61 -0.24 12.63
N ARG A 53 -1.78 0.53 13.36
CA ARG A 53 -0.31 0.54 13.25
C ARG A 53 0.18 0.78 11.81
N ILE A 54 -0.59 1.53 11.03
CA ILE A 54 -0.22 1.97 9.69
C ILE A 54 0.71 3.17 9.85
N ARG A 55 1.90 3.07 9.27
CA ARG A 55 2.88 4.16 9.24
C ARG A 55 2.54 5.11 8.10
N GLU A 56 2.67 6.41 8.37
CA GLU A 56 2.56 7.46 7.36
C GLU A 56 3.66 7.32 6.29
N PRO A 57 3.41 7.73 5.04
CA PRO A 57 4.42 7.71 4.01
C PRO A 57 5.59 8.66 4.31
N VAL A 58 6.82 8.15 4.19
CA VAL A 58 8.06 8.93 4.32
C VAL A 58 8.18 9.99 3.21
N HIS A 59 7.86 9.62 1.97
CA HIS A 59 7.95 10.50 0.80
C HIS A 59 6.55 10.82 0.24
N ARG A 60 5.87 11.78 0.89
CA ARG A 60 4.47 12.15 0.57
C ARG A 60 4.27 12.59 -0.88
N ALA A 61 5.24 13.28 -1.48
CA ALA A 61 5.17 13.71 -2.89
C ALA A 61 5.03 12.52 -3.87
N TYR A 62 5.52 11.35 -3.47
CA TYR A 62 5.48 10.11 -4.26
C TYR A 62 4.38 9.14 -3.81
N ALA A 63 3.46 9.56 -2.95
CA ALA A 63 2.28 8.76 -2.60
C ALA A 63 1.35 8.57 -3.80
N ASN A 64 1.29 9.57 -4.69
CA ASN A 64 0.57 9.49 -5.95
C ASN A 64 1.31 8.59 -6.95
N TYR A 65 0.57 7.72 -7.63
CA TYR A 65 1.10 6.78 -8.63
C TYR A 65 1.78 7.50 -9.81
N ASP A 66 1.14 8.52 -10.37
CA ASP A 66 1.63 9.26 -11.53
C ASP A 66 2.94 9.99 -11.22
N MET A 67 3.07 10.55 -10.01
CA MET A 67 4.32 11.18 -9.56
C MET A 67 5.47 10.18 -9.49
N ARG A 68 5.20 8.94 -9.06
CA ARG A 68 6.21 7.87 -9.13
C ARG A 68 6.53 7.51 -10.57
N MET A 69 5.52 7.34 -11.42
CA MET A 69 5.71 6.99 -12.82
C MET A 69 6.54 8.05 -13.57
N GLN A 70 6.28 9.33 -13.31
CA GLN A 70 7.03 10.45 -13.88
C GLN A 70 8.51 10.44 -13.50
N SER A 71 8.88 9.89 -12.34
CA SER A 71 10.29 9.80 -11.94
C SER A 71 11.12 8.88 -12.85
N PHE A 72 10.50 7.92 -13.54
CA PHE A 72 11.18 6.91 -14.36
C PHE A 72 11.51 7.34 -15.80
N GLN A 73 11.41 8.63 -16.13
CA GLN A 73 11.67 9.14 -17.49
C GLN A 73 13.05 8.73 -18.05
N THR A 74 14.06 8.64 -17.19
CA THR A 74 15.45 8.32 -17.55
C THR A 74 15.92 6.97 -16.99
N TRP A 75 14.99 6.05 -16.74
CA TRP A 75 15.30 4.73 -16.19
C TRP A 75 16.27 3.96 -17.10
N PRO A 76 17.44 3.50 -16.61
CA PRO A 76 18.52 3.04 -17.49
C PRO A 76 18.45 1.56 -17.85
N ILE A 77 17.56 0.77 -17.26
CA ILE A 77 17.47 -0.68 -17.49
C ILE A 77 16.07 -1.10 -17.99
N SER A 78 15.99 -2.22 -18.71
CA SER A 78 14.74 -2.68 -19.30
C SER A 78 13.86 -3.50 -18.33
N LYS A 79 14.46 -4.12 -17.31
CA LYS A 79 13.76 -4.95 -16.32
C LYS A 79 14.38 -4.77 -14.93
N PRO A 80 13.57 -4.67 -13.86
CA PRO A 80 12.10 -4.57 -13.89
C PRO A 80 11.61 -3.31 -14.60
N ARG A 81 10.42 -3.39 -15.19
CA ARG A 81 9.82 -2.26 -15.92
C ARG A 81 9.38 -1.19 -14.93
N PRO A 82 9.41 0.11 -15.31
CA PRO A 82 8.90 1.19 -14.46
C PRO A 82 7.53 0.92 -13.84
N GLN A 83 6.59 0.37 -14.60
CA GLN A 83 5.24 0.05 -14.11
C GLN A 83 5.27 -0.94 -12.93
N GLU A 84 6.11 -1.97 -13.01
CA GLU A 84 6.22 -3.01 -11.97
C GLU A 84 6.82 -2.42 -10.67
N LEU A 85 7.79 -1.52 -10.81
CA LEU A 85 8.39 -0.79 -9.70
C LEU A 85 7.39 0.18 -9.04
N VAL A 86 6.66 0.96 -9.84
CA VAL A 86 5.67 1.93 -9.36
C VAL A 86 4.50 1.26 -8.66
N GLU A 87 4.02 0.12 -9.18
CA GLU A 87 3.01 -0.71 -8.56
C GLU A 87 3.46 -1.22 -7.19
N ALA A 88 4.74 -1.64 -7.07
CA ALA A 88 5.35 -2.03 -5.81
C ALA A 88 5.69 -0.85 -4.87
N GLY A 89 5.38 0.39 -5.26
CA GLY A 89 5.51 1.58 -4.44
C GLY A 89 6.86 2.30 -4.57
N PHE A 90 7.66 1.96 -5.58
CA PHE A 90 8.96 2.58 -5.82
C PHE A 90 8.87 3.80 -6.74
N PHE A 91 9.73 4.79 -6.49
CA PHE A 91 10.07 5.87 -7.42
C PHE A 91 11.58 5.84 -7.71
N TYR A 92 11.98 6.33 -8.87
CA TYR A 92 13.38 6.40 -9.28
C TYR A 92 14.09 7.60 -8.66
N THR A 93 15.31 7.43 -8.16
CA THR A 93 16.09 8.53 -7.56
C THR A 93 16.82 9.39 -8.58
N GLY A 94 16.93 8.94 -9.84
CA GLY A 94 17.73 9.58 -10.87
C GLY A 94 19.18 9.09 -10.94
N ASN A 95 19.60 8.24 -9.99
CA ASN A 95 20.98 7.75 -9.88
C ASN A 95 21.05 6.24 -10.15
N GLY A 96 21.78 5.84 -11.19
CA GLY A 96 21.97 4.42 -11.53
C GLY A 96 20.63 3.71 -11.71
N ASP A 97 20.46 2.56 -11.08
CA ASP A 97 19.17 1.85 -11.02
C ASP A 97 18.55 1.91 -9.61
N GLU A 98 18.87 2.93 -8.83
CA GLU A 98 18.36 3.04 -7.47
C GLU A 98 16.90 3.51 -7.43
N THR A 99 16.07 2.80 -6.69
CA THR A 99 14.68 3.15 -6.45
C THR A 99 14.35 3.16 -4.97
N VAL A 100 13.40 4.00 -4.55
CA VAL A 100 13.03 4.16 -3.14
C VAL A 100 11.53 3.99 -2.97
N CYS A 101 11.12 3.22 -1.96
CA CYS A 101 9.70 3.10 -1.62
C CYS A 101 9.19 4.41 -1.02
N PHE A 102 8.09 4.95 -1.55
CA PHE A 102 7.51 6.19 -1.02
C PHE A 102 7.03 6.06 0.43
N ASN A 103 6.60 4.87 0.84
CA ASN A 103 5.96 4.67 2.13
C ASN A 103 6.96 4.38 3.26
N CYS A 104 7.85 3.41 3.09
CA CYS A 104 8.83 3.03 4.12
C CYS A 104 10.21 3.65 3.93
N GLY A 105 10.51 4.24 2.77
CA GLY A 105 11.83 4.79 2.46
C GLY A 105 12.91 3.74 2.18
N CYS A 106 12.57 2.46 2.07
CA CYS A 106 13.52 1.40 1.71
C CYS A 106 14.03 1.61 0.27
N GLY A 107 15.35 1.75 0.10
CA GLY A 107 16.03 1.88 -1.18
C GLY A 107 16.55 0.54 -1.68
N ILE A 108 16.42 0.29 -3.00
CA ILE A 108 16.90 -0.91 -3.68
C ILE A 108 17.59 -0.49 -4.99
N ASN A 109 18.77 -1.04 -5.23
CA ASN A 109 19.58 -0.86 -6.43
C ASN A 109 20.15 -2.21 -6.90
N ASN A 110 20.92 -2.22 -7.98
CA ASN A 110 21.47 -3.43 -8.61
C ASN A 110 20.39 -4.46 -8.98
N TRP A 111 19.29 -3.97 -9.54
CA TRP A 111 18.16 -4.77 -9.98
C TRP A 111 18.58 -5.78 -11.05
N LYS A 112 18.16 -7.02 -10.85
CA LYS A 112 18.32 -8.07 -11.84
C LYS A 112 17.02 -8.25 -12.62
N PRO A 113 17.08 -8.69 -13.89
CA PRO A 113 15.89 -8.99 -14.67
C PRO A 113 14.98 -10.07 -14.07
N THR A 114 15.49 -10.87 -13.13
CA THR A 114 14.76 -11.92 -12.41
C THR A 114 14.12 -11.46 -11.11
N ASN A 115 14.44 -10.24 -10.63
CA ASN A 115 13.88 -9.73 -9.39
C ASN A 115 12.43 -9.26 -9.61
N ASP A 116 11.54 -9.74 -8.74
CA ASP A 116 10.18 -9.21 -8.63
C ASP A 116 10.17 -8.06 -7.60
N PRO A 117 9.71 -6.85 -7.97
CA PRO A 117 9.71 -5.71 -7.06
C PRO A 117 8.93 -5.92 -5.76
N TRP A 118 7.82 -6.67 -5.77
CA TRP A 118 7.08 -6.95 -4.54
C TRP A 118 7.82 -7.92 -3.62
N ILE A 119 8.48 -8.92 -4.19
CA ILE A 119 9.31 -9.87 -3.43
C ILE A 119 10.50 -9.13 -2.80
N GLU A 120 11.24 -8.35 -3.58
CA GLU A 120 12.38 -7.57 -3.04
C GLU A 120 11.90 -6.57 -1.97
N HIS A 121 10.77 -5.89 -2.19
CA HIS A 121 10.21 -4.97 -1.20
C HIS A 121 9.85 -5.68 0.12
N ALA A 122 9.17 -6.83 0.06
CA ALA A 122 8.84 -7.61 1.25
C ALA A 122 10.09 -8.19 1.95
N LYS A 123 11.11 -8.57 1.18
CA LYS A 123 12.38 -9.08 1.69
C LYS A 123 13.15 -8.03 2.48
N TRP A 124 13.26 -6.81 1.96
CA TRP A 124 14.04 -5.74 2.58
C TRP A 124 13.23 -4.88 3.58
N SER A 125 11.90 -4.89 3.49
CA SER A 125 11.03 -4.10 4.37
C SER A 125 9.70 -4.82 4.65
N SER A 126 9.78 -5.92 5.40
CA SER A 126 8.63 -6.77 5.76
C SER A 126 7.55 -6.06 6.61
N GLU A 127 7.92 -4.97 7.30
CA GLU A 127 6.98 -4.15 8.08
C GLU A 127 6.40 -2.96 7.30
N CYS A 128 6.75 -2.79 6.02
CA CYS A 128 6.24 -1.68 5.23
C CYS A 128 4.70 -1.74 5.15
N SER A 129 4.03 -0.70 5.66
CA SER A 129 2.56 -0.66 5.67
C SER A 129 1.97 -0.78 4.27
N PHE A 130 2.62 -0.23 3.24
CA PHE A 130 2.21 -0.37 1.85
C PHE A 130 2.24 -1.84 1.38
N VAL A 131 3.29 -2.59 1.70
CA VAL A 131 3.39 -4.02 1.36
C VAL A 131 2.36 -4.84 2.13
N VAL A 132 2.21 -4.59 3.43
CA VAL A 132 1.23 -5.28 4.28
C VAL A 132 -0.18 -5.07 3.76
N ILE A 133 -0.54 -3.85 3.37
CA ILE A 133 -1.87 -3.51 2.86
C ILE A 133 -2.13 -4.16 1.49
N ASN A 134 -1.16 -4.12 0.57
CA ASN A 134 -1.37 -4.56 -0.82
C ASN A 134 -1.16 -6.07 -1.04
N LYS A 135 -0.28 -6.72 -0.26
CA LYS A 135 0.11 -8.13 -0.46
C LYS A 135 -0.27 -9.05 0.70
N GLY A 136 -0.51 -8.50 1.88
CA GLY A 136 -0.85 -9.26 3.08
C GLY A 136 0.33 -9.97 3.75
N LYS A 137 0.12 -10.42 4.99
CA LYS A 137 1.17 -11.03 5.83
C LYS A 137 1.64 -12.39 5.31
N ASP A 138 0.76 -13.19 4.72
CA ASP A 138 1.11 -14.52 4.18
C ASP A 138 2.13 -14.43 3.05
N PHE A 139 1.98 -13.42 2.17
CA PHE A 139 2.96 -13.15 1.12
C PHE A 139 4.33 -12.83 1.73
N ILE A 140 4.37 -11.92 2.70
CA ILE A 140 5.59 -11.50 3.38
C ILE A 140 6.27 -12.68 4.08
N GLN A 141 5.51 -13.49 4.82
CA GLN A 141 6.04 -14.67 5.51
C GLN A 141 6.63 -15.69 4.52
N LYS A 142 5.95 -15.96 3.41
CA LYS A 142 6.45 -16.85 2.36
C LYS A 142 7.74 -16.33 1.73
N THR A 143 7.84 -15.02 1.50
CA THR A 143 9.04 -14.39 0.95
C THR A 143 10.24 -14.55 1.89
N ILE A 144 10.07 -14.27 3.19
CA ILE A 144 11.14 -14.38 4.18
C ILE A 144 11.55 -15.84 4.41
N SER A 145 10.59 -16.76 4.48
CA SER A 145 10.86 -18.18 4.73
C SER A 145 11.57 -18.87 3.57
N LYS A 146 11.37 -18.44 2.31
CA LYS A 146 12.07 -18.98 1.15
C LYS A 146 13.54 -18.55 1.07
N GLU A 147 13.87 -17.40 1.66
CA GLU A 147 15.21 -16.82 1.68
C GLU A 147 16.02 -17.21 2.94
N GLN A 148 15.47 -18.06 3.82
CA GLN A 148 16.25 -18.77 4.85
C GLN A 148 16.66 -20.19 4.40
N PRO A 149 17.67 -20.34 3.53
CA PRO A 149 18.57 -21.48 3.61
C PRO A 149 19.90 -21.06 4.25
N LEU A 150 20.19 -21.65 5.42
CA LEU A 150 21.47 -21.67 6.14
C LEU A 150 21.92 -20.38 6.87
N LEU A 151 21.34 -20.13 8.04
CA LEU A 151 22.22 -19.77 9.16
C LEU A 151 23.11 -20.99 9.42
N GLN A 152 24.32 -21.00 8.86
CA GLN A 152 25.32 -22.00 9.25
C GLN A 152 25.55 -21.87 10.76
N PRO A 153 25.55 -22.97 11.54
CA PRO A 153 25.99 -22.89 12.92
C PRO A 153 27.42 -22.35 12.93
N LYS A 154 27.68 -21.31 13.72
CA LYS A 154 29.05 -20.87 14.02
C LYS A 154 29.78 -22.08 14.61
N VAL A 155 30.68 -22.68 13.83
CA VAL A 155 31.67 -23.61 14.36
C VAL A 155 32.64 -22.75 15.16
N SER A 156 32.48 -22.75 16.48
CA SER A 156 33.54 -22.33 17.39
C SER A 156 34.57 -23.46 17.44
N ILE A 157 35.76 -23.18 16.90
CA ILE A 157 37.00 -23.91 17.22
C ILE A 157 37.57 -23.28 18.49
#